data_AF-A0A7K0A797-F1
#
_entry.id   AF-A0A7K0A797-F1
#
_cell.length_a   1.000
_cell.length_b   1.000
_cell.length_c   1.000
_cell.angle_alpha   90.00
_cell.angle_beta   90.00
_cell.angle_gamma   90.00
#
_symmetry.space_group_name_H-M   'P 1'
#
loop_
_entity.id
_entity.type
_entity.pdbx_description
1 polymer ?
#
loop_
_entity_poly.entity_id
_entity_poly.type
_entity_poly.pdbx_seq_one_letter_code
_entity_poly.pdbx_strand_id
1 'polypeptide(L)' 'MKIDCHECSMYQTAHCDDCLVTVMLHPPGDVVEIDEGLDDSLRTLSGAGLIPTLKFRPRAPSARDASSSEGAAQAG' A
#
# COMPACT_ATOMS: atom_id res chain seq x y z
N MET A 1 -0.54 -3.69 -8.76
CA MET A 1 -1.04 -2.56 -7.93
C MET A 1 -0.03 -1.43 -8.02
N LYS A 2 -0.43 -0.23 -8.47
CA LYS A 2 0.47 0.93 -8.63
C LYS A 2 0.01 2.06 -7.70
N ILE A 3 0.92 2.58 -6.87
CA ILE A 3 0.70 3.77 -6.06
C ILE A 3 1.40 4.93 -6.79
N ASP A 4 0.63 5.96 -7.16
CA ASP A 4 1.15 7.17 -7.81
C ASP A 4 0.87 8.39 -6.94
N CYS A 5 1.92 8.99 -6.37
CA CYS A 5 1.79 10.14 -5.48
C CYS A 5 1.20 11.38 -6.18
N HIS A 6 1.34 11.50 -7.50
CA HIS A 6 0.79 12.64 -8.24
C HIS A 6 -0.74 12.60 -8.36
N GLU A 7 -1.36 11.44 -8.12
CA GLU A 7 -2.82 11.29 -8.12
C GLU A 7 -3.45 11.43 -6.72
N CYS A 8 -2.63 11.66 -5.68
CA CYS A 8 -3.08 11.79 -4.29
C CYS A 8 -3.57 13.21 -3.99
N SER A 9 -4.76 13.35 -3.37
CA SER A 9 -5.32 14.65 -2.99
C SER A 9 -4.49 15.40 -1.94
N MET A 10 -3.58 14.71 -1.24
CA MET A 10 -2.70 15.26 -0.22
C MET A 10 -1.30 15.60 -0.76
N TYR A 11 -1.07 15.44 -2.06
CA TYR A 11 0.23 15.67 -2.70
C TYR A 11 0.76 17.09 -2.42
N GLN A 12 2.02 17.17 -1.99
CA GLN A 12 2.72 18.42 -1.62
C GLN A 12 2.12 19.20 -0.45
N THR A 13 1.43 18.51 0.46
CA THR A 13 1.00 19.09 1.75
C THR A 13 1.84 18.53 2.90
N ALA A 14 1.69 19.09 4.10
CA ALA A 14 2.35 18.59 5.31
C ALA A 14 1.97 17.12 5.65
N HIS A 15 0.91 16.57 5.06
CA HIS A 15 0.59 15.14 5.17
C HIS A 15 1.64 14.23 4.50
N CYS A 16 2.45 14.75 3.58
CA CYS A 16 3.53 14.00 2.95
C CYS A 16 4.69 13.70 3.91
N ASP A 17 4.86 14.49 4.97
CA ASP A 17 5.98 14.39 5.91
C ASP A 17 5.87 13.18 6.85
N ASP A 18 4.64 12.70 7.10
CA ASP A 18 4.32 11.45 7.81
C ASP A 18 3.56 10.45 6.90
N CYS A 19 3.79 10.54 5.59
CA CYS A 19 3.16 9.64 4.64
C CYS A 19 3.94 8.33 4.52
N LEU A 20 3.24 7.19 4.67
CA LEU A 20 3.78 5.85 4.47
C LEU A 20 4.51 5.70 3.12
N VAL A 21 4.02 6.35 2.06
CA VAL A 21 4.64 6.26 0.73
C VAL A 21 5.99 6.97 0.68
N THR A 22 6.12 8.10 1.38
CA THR A 22 7.41 8.78 1.55
C THR A 22 8.38 7.88 2.30
N VAL A 23 7.94 7.22 3.37
CA VAL A 23 8.78 6.28 4.15
C VAL A 23 9.18 5.04 3.35
N MET A 24 8.29 4.49 2.54
CA MET A 24 8.53 3.29 1.72
C MET A 24 9.39 3.56 0.48
N LEU A 25 9.27 4.76 -0.12
CA LEU A 25 10.05 5.16 -1.31
C LEU A 25 11.33 5.91 -0.95
N HIS A 26 11.45 6.46 0.25
CA HIS A 26 12.75 6.81 0.79
C HIS A 26 13.55 5.51 0.80
N PRO A 27 14.70 5.44 0.11
CA PRO A 27 15.40 4.18 -0.04
C PRO A 27 15.65 3.64 1.36
N PRO A 28 15.01 2.52 1.75
CA PRO A 28 15.46 1.84 2.93
C PRO A 28 16.89 1.39 2.60
N GLY A 29 17.81 1.50 3.57
CA GLY A 29 19.19 1.05 3.37
C GLY A 29 19.24 -0.41 2.88
N ASP A 30 18.21 -1.20 3.22
CA ASP A 30 18.03 -2.62 2.92
C ASP A 30 16.55 -3.01 2.77
N VAL A 31 16.26 -4.12 2.08
CA VAL A 31 14.90 -4.68 1.94
C VAL A 31 14.47 -5.35 3.26
N VAL A 32 13.23 -5.10 3.69
CA VAL A 32 12.63 -5.74 4.88
C VAL A 32 11.61 -6.79 4.43
N GLU A 33 11.93 -8.05 4.64
CA GLU A 33 11.03 -9.19 4.42
C GLU A 33 10.17 -9.44 5.67
N ILE A 34 8.86 -9.60 5.48
CA ILE A 34 7.91 -9.94 6.54
C ILE A 34 7.38 -11.34 6.26
N ASP A 35 7.60 -12.26 7.20
CA ASP A 35 7.15 -13.65 7.12
C ASP A 35 5.64 -13.79 7.36
N GLU A 36 5.00 -14.77 6.71
CA GLU A 36 3.56 -15.03 6.82
C GLU A 36 3.12 -15.36 8.26
N GLY A 37 3.99 -15.96 9.07
CA GLY A 37 3.72 -16.21 10.49
C GLY A 37 3.65 -14.94 11.35
N LEU A 38 4.05 -13.79 10.82
CA LEU A 38 4.07 -12.52 11.54
C LEU A 38 2.74 -11.75 11.44
N ASP A 39 1.85 -12.13 10.53
CA ASP A 39 0.60 -11.40 10.24
C ASP A 39 -0.31 -11.25 11.47
N ASP A 40 -0.55 -12.33 12.21
CA ASP A 40 -1.40 -12.31 13.40
C ASP A 40 -0.83 -11.42 14.52
N SER A 41 0.49 -11.38 14.64
CA SER A 41 1.17 -10.52 15.61
C SER A 41 1.02 -9.05 15.22
N LEU A 42 1.22 -8.71 13.95
CA LEU A 42 1.04 -7.34 13.45
C LEU A 42 -0.41 -6.87 13.63
N ARG A 43 -1.38 -7.76 13.40
CA ARG A 43 -2.80 -7.48 13.64
C ARG A 43 -3.11 -7.23 15.11
N THR A 44 -2.53 -8.02 16.00
CA THR A 44 -2.68 -7.85 17.46
C THR A 44 -2.09 -6.52 17.93
N LEU A 45 -0.86 -6.21 17.50
CA LEU A 45 -0.16 -4.97 17.88
C LEU A 45 -0.90 -3.72 17.37
N SER A 46 -1.38 -3.76 16.13
CA SER A 46 -2.12 -2.63 15.55
C SER A 46 -3.50 -2.45 16.20
N GLY A 47 -4.21 -3.54 16.51
CA GLY A 47 -5.48 -3.50 17.26
C GLY A 47 -5.32 -2.96 18.68
N ALA A 48 -4.18 -3.21 19.31
CA ALA A 48 -3.82 -2.63 20.61
C ALA A 48 -3.28 -1.18 20.54
N GLY A 49 -3.11 -0.62 19.34
CA GLY A 49 -2.56 0.72 19.14
C GLY A 49 -1.06 0.84 19.41
N LEU A 50 -0.34 -0.28 19.50
CA LEU A 50 1.11 -0.33 19.76
C LEU A 50 1.94 -0.08 18.49
N ILE A 51 1.34 -0.25 17.32
CA ILE A 51 1.93 0.10 16.03
C ILE A 51 0.91 0.86 15.18
N PRO A 52 1.36 1.72 14.24
CA PRO A 52 0.46 2.40 13.32
C PRO A 52 -0.35 1.40 12.49
N THR A 53 -1.62 1.70 12.28
CA THR A 53 -2.44 0.94 11.33
C THR A 53 -2.03 1.26 9.89
N LEU A 54 -2.22 0.30 8.99
CA LEU A 54 -2.03 0.51 7.56
C LEU A 54 -3.00 1.59 7.08
N LYS A 55 -2.48 2.81 6.88
CA LYS A 55 -3.25 3.97 6.39
C LYS A 55 -3.50 3.91 4.88
N PHE A 56 -3.02 2.86 4.20
CA PHE A 56 -3.21 2.70 2.77
C PHE A 56 -4.70 2.55 2.45
N ARG A 57 -5.21 3.46 1.62
CA ARG A 57 -6.58 3.41 1.09
C ARG A 57 -6.48 3.15 -0.42
N PRO A 58 -6.81 1.93 -0.88
CA PRO A 58 -6.82 1.66 -2.32
C PRO A 58 -7.83 2.59 -3.00
N ARG A 59 -7.41 3.22 -4.10
CA ARG A 59 -8.35 3.90 -5.00
C ARG A 59 -9.28 2.83 -5.58
N ALA A 60 -10.55 3.18 -5.77
CA ALA A 60 -11.48 2.30 -6.48
C ALA A 60 -10.86 1.93 -7.85
N PRO A 61 -10.92 0.65 -8.27
CA PRO A 61 -10.34 0.22 -9.53
C PRO A 61 -10.90 1.06 -10.67
N SER A 62 -10.03 1.57 -11.53
CA SER A 62 -10.50 2.32 -12.69
C SER A 62 -11.06 1.33 -13.72
N ALA A 63 -12.04 1.74 -14.52
CA ALA A 63 -12.63 0.88 -15.56
C ALA A 63 -11.60 0.32 -16.56
N ARG A 64 -10.41 0.94 -16.64
CA ARG A 64 -9.29 0.51 -17.48
C ARG A 64 -8.56 -0.70 -16.91
N ASP A 65 -8.54 -0.85 -15.58
CA ASP A 65 -7.87 -1.97 -14.89
C ASP A 65 -8.72 -3.27 -14.96
N ALA A 66 -10.05 -3.15 -15.00
CA ALA A 66 -10.97 -4.29 -15.11
C ALA A 66 -10.87 -5.02 -16.46
N SER A 67 -10.72 -4.27 -17.56
CA SER A 67 -10.60 -4.84 -18.91
C SER A 67 -9.35 -5.69 -19.12
N SER A 68 -8.30 -5.52 -18.30
CA SER A 68 -7.07 -6.32 -18.40
C SER A 68 -7.16 -7.68 -17.71
N SER A 69 -8.08 -7.86 -16.75
CA SER A 69 -8.28 -9.16 -16.09
C SER A 69 -9.12 -10.16 -16.90
N GLU A 70 -10.00 -9.68 -17.79
CA GLU A 70 -10.85 -10.55 -18.64
C GLU A 70 -10.08 -11.20 -19.79
N GLY A 71 -8.95 -10.62 -20.21
CA GLY A 71 -8.09 -11.17 -21.27
C GLY A 71 -7.21 -12.36 -20.83
N ALA A 72 -6.98 -12.54 -19.53
CA ALA A 72 -6.14 -13.63 -19.01
C ALA A 72 -6.88 -14.96 -18.84
N ALA A 73 -8.22 -14.96 -18.87
CA ALA A 73 -9.05 -16.15 -18.64
C ALA A 73 -9.39 -16.96 -19.92
N GLN A 74 -8.93 -16.55 -21.10
CA GLN A 74 -9.32 -17.14 -22.40
C GLN A 74 -8.20 -17.93 -23.11
N ALA A 75 -7.08 -18.21 -22.43
CA ALA A 75 -6.03 -19.10 -22.91
C ALA A 75 -5.97 -20.36 -22.03
N GLY A 76 -6.86 -21.31 -22.28
CA GLY A 76 -6.92 -22.62 -21.65
C GLY A 76 -7.64 -23.62 -22.54
#